data_AF-A1YL85-F1
#
_entry.id   AF-A1YL85-F1
#
_cell.length_a   1.000
_cell.length_b   1.000
_cell.length_c   1.000
_cell.angle_alpha   90.00
_cell.angle_beta   90.00
_cell.angle_gamma   90.00
#
_symmetry.space_group_name_H-M   'P 1'
#
loop_
_entity.id
_entity.type
_entity.pdbx_description
1 polymer ?
#
loop_
_entity_poly.entity_id
_entity_poly.type
_entity_poly.pdbx_seq_one_letter_code
_entity_poly.pdbx_strand_id
1 'polypeptide(L)'
;TAKRQQDVNHLLDRIYDHLHYSDLKQISDTFSPEADTSMYTDGGAAAHHLMEELNDHRLLEQHHWFSLFNPRQREEALMLFDVLMHCKSWECFVDNAAFFRERMNEGEFAYALYTAVIHSELGQGIALPPLYEITPHMFTNSEIIHKAYTAKMTQTPGRFEMKFTGTKKNKEQRVAYFGEDIGLNIHHVTWHMDFPFWWKDSYGYHLDRKGELIFWAHHQLTV
;
A
#
# COMPACT_ATOMS: atom_id res chain seq x y z
N THR A 1 -20.33 -2.63 5.08
CA THR A 1 -19.00 -3.10 5.51
C THR A 1 -18.51 -4.31 4.75
N ALA A 2 -19.27 -5.42 4.64
CA ALA A 2 -18.81 -6.63 3.93
C ALA A 2 -18.39 -6.41 2.46
N LYS A 3 -19.19 -5.68 1.67
CA LYS A 3 -18.86 -5.36 0.27
C LYS A 3 -17.56 -4.54 0.17
N ARG A 4 -17.43 -3.47 0.97
CA ARG A 4 -16.21 -2.64 1.04
C ARG A 4 -14.95 -3.45 1.37
N GLN A 5 -15.06 -4.36 2.33
CA GLN A 5 -13.96 -5.26 2.69
C GLN A 5 -13.57 -6.16 1.51
N GLN A 6 -14.57 -6.71 0.81
CA GLN A 6 -14.33 -7.53 -0.36
C GLN A 6 -13.66 -6.74 -1.49
N ASP A 7 -14.09 -5.51 -1.74
CA ASP A 7 -13.51 -4.66 -2.80
C ASP A 7 -12.02 -4.40 -2.51
N VAL A 8 -11.66 -4.06 -1.27
CA VAL A 8 -10.25 -3.88 -0.86
C VAL A 8 -9.45 -5.17 -0.99
N ASN A 9 -10.01 -6.32 -0.59
CA ASN A 9 -9.34 -7.61 -0.74
C ASN A 9 -9.09 -7.94 -2.22
N HIS A 10 -10.06 -7.66 -3.11
CA HIS A 10 -9.93 -7.89 -4.54
C HIS A 10 -8.91 -6.95 -5.19
N LEU A 11 -8.83 -5.69 -4.75
CA LEU A 11 -7.83 -4.73 -5.22
C LEU A 11 -6.40 -5.16 -4.82
N LEU A 12 -6.24 -5.75 -3.64
CA LEU A 12 -4.94 -6.16 -3.11
C LEU A 12 -4.51 -7.58 -3.48
N ASP A 13 -5.43 -8.42 -3.98
CA ASP A 13 -5.09 -9.76 -4.43
C ASP A 13 -4.15 -9.70 -5.65
N ARG A 14 -3.10 -10.54 -5.60
CA ARG A 14 -2.04 -10.66 -6.62
C ARG A 14 -1.62 -9.31 -7.19
N ILE A 15 -1.12 -8.45 -6.30
CA ILE A 15 -0.80 -7.04 -6.60
C ILE A 15 0.14 -6.84 -7.81
N TYR A 16 0.99 -7.84 -8.12
CA TYR A 16 1.94 -7.79 -9.23
C TYR A 16 1.33 -8.20 -10.59
N ASP A 17 0.12 -8.76 -10.60
CA ASP A 17 -0.60 -9.15 -11.81
C ASP A 17 -1.76 -8.18 -12.11
N HIS A 18 -2.16 -8.10 -13.37
CA HIS A 18 -3.39 -7.41 -13.78
C HIS A 18 -4.62 -7.95 -13.04
N LEU A 19 -5.61 -7.09 -12.83
CA LEU A 19 -6.88 -7.39 -12.15
C LEU A 19 -7.53 -8.65 -12.75
N HIS A 20 -7.80 -9.62 -11.88
CA HIS A 20 -8.47 -10.87 -12.26
C HIS A 20 -9.99 -10.81 -12.10
N TYR A 21 -10.48 -9.90 -11.26
CA TYR A 21 -11.91 -9.76 -10.98
C TYR A 21 -12.59 -8.95 -12.08
N SER A 22 -13.61 -9.54 -12.71
CA SER A 22 -14.25 -8.99 -13.91
C SER A 22 -14.93 -7.64 -13.66
N ASP A 23 -15.47 -7.43 -12.46
CA ASP A 23 -16.08 -6.17 -12.04
C ASP A 23 -15.04 -5.04 -11.97
N LEU A 24 -13.94 -5.24 -11.23
CA LEU A 24 -12.87 -4.24 -11.12
C LEU A 24 -12.17 -3.99 -12.46
N LYS A 25 -12.02 -5.04 -13.28
CA LYS A 25 -11.44 -4.90 -14.61
C LYS A 25 -12.31 -4.03 -15.53
N GLN A 26 -13.63 -4.29 -15.55
CA GLN A 26 -14.57 -3.48 -16.33
C GLN A 26 -14.57 -2.02 -15.87
N ILE A 27 -14.49 -1.79 -14.56
CA ILE A 27 -14.36 -0.45 -13.99
C ILE A 27 -13.07 0.21 -14.49
N SER A 28 -11.92 -0.46 -14.38
CA SER A 28 -10.63 0.07 -14.85
C SER A 28 -10.61 0.42 -16.34
N ASP A 29 -11.36 -0.31 -17.17
CA ASP A 29 -11.44 -0.07 -18.62
C ASP A 29 -12.41 1.07 -18.99
N THR A 30 -13.49 1.27 -18.22
CA THR A 30 -14.59 2.20 -18.58
C THR A 30 -14.59 3.50 -17.78
N PHE A 31 -14.02 3.50 -16.57
CA PHE A 31 -14.00 4.63 -15.68
C PHE A 31 -13.05 5.72 -16.18
N SER A 32 -13.46 6.97 -16.03
CA SER A 32 -12.63 8.14 -16.29
C SER A 32 -12.67 9.04 -15.06
N PRO A 33 -11.54 9.23 -14.35
CA PRO A 33 -11.46 10.09 -13.17
C PRO A 33 -11.94 11.53 -13.41
N GLU A 34 -11.88 12.01 -14.65
CA GLU A 34 -12.23 13.41 -14.99
C GLU A 34 -13.65 13.58 -15.55
N ALA A 35 -14.39 12.49 -15.79
CA ALA A 35 -15.71 12.56 -16.42
C ALA A 35 -16.79 13.19 -15.53
N ASP A 36 -16.70 13.00 -14.21
CA ASP A 36 -17.60 13.61 -13.23
C ASP A 36 -16.83 14.21 -12.05
N THR A 37 -16.41 15.46 -12.16
CA THR A 37 -15.68 16.14 -11.08
C THR A 37 -16.51 16.36 -9.81
N SER A 38 -17.83 16.17 -9.86
CA SER A 38 -18.71 16.34 -8.69
C SER A 38 -18.51 15.23 -7.65
N MET A 39 -17.90 14.10 -8.03
CA MET A 39 -17.60 12.98 -7.12
C MET A 39 -16.51 13.30 -6.09
N TYR A 40 -15.75 14.38 -6.30
CA TYR A 40 -14.67 14.81 -5.41
C TYR A 40 -15.01 16.07 -4.61
N THR A 41 -14.44 16.20 -3.43
CA THR A 41 -14.62 17.37 -2.54
C THR A 41 -13.84 18.59 -2.98
N ASP A 42 -12.75 18.41 -3.74
CA ASP A 42 -11.90 19.46 -4.32
C ASP A 42 -12.31 19.86 -5.75
N GLY A 43 -13.41 19.31 -6.27
CA GLY A 43 -13.84 19.53 -7.65
C GLY A 43 -12.97 18.82 -8.69
N GLY A 44 -12.29 17.74 -8.31
CA GLY A 44 -11.52 16.89 -9.23
C GLY A 44 -10.10 17.39 -9.51
N ALA A 45 -9.60 18.36 -8.74
CA ALA A 45 -8.27 18.93 -8.95
C ALA A 45 -7.15 17.88 -8.76
N ALA A 46 -7.25 17.05 -7.72
CA ALA A 46 -6.31 15.96 -7.47
C ALA A 46 -6.35 14.91 -8.60
N ALA A 47 -7.56 14.55 -9.07
CA ALA A 47 -7.74 13.59 -10.15
C ALA A 47 -7.14 14.11 -11.45
N HIS A 48 -7.38 15.38 -11.79
CA HIS A 48 -6.79 16.05 -12.94
C HIS A 48 -5.26 16.03 -12.89
N HIS A 49 -4.67 16.42 -11.76
CA HIS A 49 -3.21 16.45 -11.60
C HIS A 49 -2.56 15.07 -11.79
N LEU A 50 -3.14 14.00 -11.20
CA LEU A 50 -2.63 12.65 -11.40
C LEU A 50 -2.82 12.16 -12.85
N MET A 51 -3.94 12.52 -13.48
CA MET A 51 -4.20 12.20 -14.88
C MET A 51 -3.23 12.91 -15.83
N GLU A 52 -2.83 14.15 -15.56
CA GLU A 52 -1.79 14.86 -16.31
C GLU A 52 -0.45 14.10 -16.27
N GLU A 53 0.02 13.72 -15.08
CA GLU A 53 1.29 12.98 -14.93
C GLU A 53 1.23 11.58 -15.59
N LEU A 54 0.07 10.93 -15.54
CA LEU A 54 -0.17 9.67 -16.24
C LEU A 54 -0.13 9.83 -17.77
N ASN A 55 -0.85 10.83 -18.30
CA ASN A 55 -0.95 11.09 -19.74
C ASN A 55 0.40 11.55 -20.33
N ASP A 56 1.20 12.27 -19.55
CA ASP A 56 2.54 12.69 -19.92
C ASP A 56 3.60 11.58 -19.75
N HIS A 57 3.19 10.38 -19.32
CA HIS A 57 4.07 9.23 -19.07
C HIS A 57 5.20 9.52 -18.05
N ARG A 58 4.85 10.24 -16.97
CA ARG A 58 5.80 10.68 -15.94
C ARG A 58 5.74 9.85 -14.66
N LEU A 59 4.81 8.90 -14.57
CA LEU A 59 4.70 7.98 -13.45
C LEU A 59 5.71 6.83 -13.55
N LEU A 60 6.05 6.24 -12.41
CA LEU A 60 6.90 5.07 -12.28
C LEU A 60 6.26 3.87 -12.98
N GLU A 61 7.08 3.12 -13.70
CA GLU A 61 6.64 1.90 -14.36
C GLU A 61 6.25 0.80 -13.36
N GLN A 62 5.34 -0.08 -13.78
CA GLN A 62 5.01 -1.31 -13.06
C GLN A 62 6.21 -2.26 -13.02
N HIS A 63 6.22 -3.19 -12.05
CA HIS A 63 7.31 -4.15 -11.83
C HIS A 63 8.66 -3.49 -11.49
N HIS A 64 8.60 -2.29 -10.90
CA HIS A 64 9.75 -1.57 -10.38
C HIS A 64 9.69 -1.46 -8.86
N TRP A 65 10.85 -1.36 -8.20
CA TRP A 65 10.90 -1.15 -6.76
C TRP A 65 10.38 0.24 -6.38
N PHE A 66 9.60 0.28 -5.30
CA PHE A 66 9.10 1.49 -4.67
C PHE A 66 9.78 1.72 -3.33
N SER A 67 10.14 2.97 -3.04
CA SER A 67 10.59 3.41 -1.73
C SER A 67 9.89 4.70 -1.34
N LEU A 68 9.21 4.69 -0.18
CA LEU A 68 8.61 5.88 0.41
C LEU A 68 9.62 7.01 0.64
N PHE A 69 10.92 6.69 0.76
CA PHE A 69 11.96 7.68 0.97
C PHE A 69 12.41 8.38 -0.31
N ASN A 70 12.18 7.79 -1.50
CA ASN A 70 12.42 8.44 -2.77
C ASN A 70 11.41 9.59 -2.95
N PRO A 71 11.85 10.85 -3.11
CA PRO A 71 10.94 11.99 -3.19
C PRO A 71 9.94 11.91 -4.34
N ARG A 72 10.36 11.42 -5.51
CA ARG A 72 9.52 11.38 -6.70
C ARG A 72 8.48 10.25 -6.62
N GLN A 73 8.93 9.04 -6.28
CA GLN A 73 8.01 7.91 -6.08
C GLN A 73 6.99 8.19 -4.96
N ARG A 74 7.43 8.85 -3.88
CA ARG A 74 6.53 9.30 -2.83
C ARG A 74 5.53 10.32 -3.36
N GLU A 75 5.97 11.31 -4.12
CA GLU A 75 5.06 12.31 -4.70
C GLU A 75 3.96 11.63 -5.53
N GLU A 76 4.32 10.70 -6.41
CA GLU A 76 3.38 9.93 -7.24
C GLU A 76 2.38 9.12 -6.40
N ALA A 77 2.86 8.38 -5.39
CA ALA A 77 1.99 7.67 -4.46
C ALA A 77 1.04 8.63 -3.69
N LEU A 78 1.51 9.82 -3.34
CA LEU A 78 0.70 10.82 -2.66
C LEU A 78 -0.33 11.48 -3.56
N MET A 79 -0.10 11.58 -4.87
CA MET A 79 -1.12 12.03 -5.81
C MET A 79 -2.32 11.08 -5.80
N LEU A 80 -2.09 9.77 -5.82
CA LEU A 80 -3.18 8.78 -5.70
C LEU A 80 -3.87 8.85 -4.34
N PHE A 81 -3.10 8.98 -3.25
CA PHE A 81 -3.66 9.19 -1.92
C PHE A 81 -4.60 10.40 -1.88
N ASP A 82 -4.20 11.52 -2.49
CA ASP A 82 -5.00 12.76 -2.53
C ASP A 82 -6.34 12.56 -3.27
N VAL A 83 -6.30 11.89 -4.43
CA VAL A 83 -7.52 11.50 -5.18
C VAL A 83 -8.48 10.70 -4.30
N LEU A 84 -7.96 9.68 -3.62
CA LEU A 84 -8.77 8.79 -2.78
C LEU A 84 -9.32 9.50 -1.54
N MET A 85 -8.56 10.42 -0.94
CA MET A 85 -9.02 11.24 0.19
C MET A 85 -10.12 12.22 -0.21
N HIS A 86 -10.11 12.72 -1.45
CA HIS A 86 -11.11 13.65 -1.93
C HIS A 86 -12.42 12.99 -2.41
N CYS A 87 -12.48 11.66 -2.57
CA CYS A 87 -13.71 10.96 -2.95
C CYS A 87 -14.84 11.11 -1.92
N LYS A 88 -16.05 11.47 -2.39
CA LYS A 88 -17.25 11.63 -1.55
C LYS A 88 -17.98 10.32 -1.24
N SER A 89 -17.82 9.30 -2.08
CA SER A 89 -18.52 8.03 -1.99
C SER A 89 -17.55 6.85 -2.10
N TRP A 90 -17.96 5.69 -1.58
CA TRP A 90 -17.18 4.46 -1.72
C TRP A 90 -17.02 4.03 -3.18
N GLU A 91 -18.02 4.30 -4.02
CA GLU A 91 -17.97 4.03 -5.46
C GLU A 91 -16.85 4.83 -6.14
N CYS A 92 -16.78 6.15 -5.90
CA CYS A 92 -15.65 6.98 -6.34
C CYS A 92 -14.30 6.39 -5.90
N PHE A 93 -14.21 5.97 -4.63
CA PHE A 93 -12.97 5.43 -4.07
C PHE A 93 -12.53 4.15 -4.79
N VAL A 94 -13.44 3.19 -4.95
CA VAL A 94 -13.14 1.91 -5.61
C VAL A 94 -12.87 2.10 -7.10
N ASP A 95 -13.60 2.98 -7.77
CA ASP A 95 -13.44 3.20 -9.19
C ASP A 95 -12.09 3.84 -9.52
N ASN A 96 -11.69 4.86 -8.75
CA ASN A 96 -10.35 5.43 -8.86
C ASN A 96 -9.27 4.39 -8.51
N ALA A 97 -9.44 3.64 -7.41
CA ALA A 97 -8.47 2.61 -7.03
C ALA A 97 -8.31 1.53 -8.11
N ALA A 98 -9.40 1.03 -8.69
CA ALA A 98 -9.37 0.03 -9.75
C ALA A 98 -8.71 0.58 -11.02
N PHE A 99 -8.98 1.84 -11.39
CA PHE A 99 -8.38 2.50 -12.54
C PHE A 99 -6.87 2.68 -12.40
N PHE A 100 -6.41 3.19 -11.25
CA PHE A 100 -4.99 3.44 -11.01
C PHE A 100 -4.19 2.17 -10.69
N ARG A 101 -4.82 1.11 -10.17
CA ARG A 101 -4.16 -0.20 -9.97
C ARG A 101 -3.54 -0.73 -11.26
N GLU A 102 -4.21 -0.55 -12.40
CA GLU A 102 -3.72 -1.02 -13.70
C GLU A 102 -2.70 -0.08 -14.36
N ARG A 103 -2.47 1.11 -13.81
CA ARG A 103 -1.73 2.20 -14.47
C ARG A 103 -0.56 2.76 -13.66
N MET A 104 -0.50 2.46 -12.37
CA MET A 104 0.58 2.87 -11.47
C MET A 104 1.43 1.67 -11.05
N ASN A 105 2.61 1.97 -10.51
CA ASN A 105 3.45 0.98 -9.85
C ASN A 105 2.71 0.34 -8.65
N GLU A 106 2.83 -0.97 -8.51
CA GLU A 106 2.13 -1.76 -7.49
C GLU A 106 2.49 -1.35 -6.05
N GLY A 107 3.72 -0.89 -5.81
CA GLY A 107 4.18 -0.43 -4.50
C GLY A 107 3.62 0.94 -4.13
N GLU A 108 3.57 1.86 -5.09
CA GLU A 108 2.94 3.18 -4.94
C GLU A 108 1.44 3.02 -4.70
N PHE A 109 0.78 2.19 -5.51
CA PHE A 109 -0.64 1.87 -5.38
C PHE A 109 -0.96 1.26 -4.01
N ALA A 110 -0.23 0.22 -3.59
CA ALA A 110 -0.46 -0.41 -2.29
C ALA A 110 -0.27 0.58 -1.14
N TYR A 111 0.78 1.41 -1.19
CA TYR A 111 1.01 2.42 -0.16
C TYR A 111 -0.13 3.45 -0.09
N ALA A 112 -0.53 4.00 -1.23
CA ALA A 112 -1.61 4.98 -1.32
C ALA A 112 -2.95 4.40 -0.85
N LEU A 113 -3.28 3.17 -1.25
CA LEU A 113 -4.53 2.51 -0.84
C LEU A 113 -4.58 2.26 0.67
N TYR A 114 -3.50 1.74 1.27
CA TYR A 114 -3.44 1.49 2.72
C TYR A 114 -3.62 2.78 3.51
N THR A 115 -2.85 3.81 3.18
CA THR A 115 -2.92 5.11 3.88
C THR A 115 -4.27 5.79 3.68
N ALA A 116 -4.85 5.74 2.47
CA ALA A 116 -6.18 6.29 2.22
C ALA A 116 -7.28 5.55 3.00
N VAL A 117 -7.22 4.21 3.10
CA VAL A 117 -8.18 3.44 3.91
C VAL A 117 -8.04 3.74 5.40
N ILE A 118 -6.83 3.97 5.90
CA ILE A 118 -6.59 4.33 7.31
C ILE A 118 -7.14 5.72 7.63
N HIS A 119 -6.93 6.69 6.74
CA HIS A 119 -7.21 8.09 7.01
C HIS A 119 -8.59 8.59 6.53
N SER A 120 -9.22 7.92 5.56
CA SER A 120 -10.53 8.31 5.04
C SER A 120 -11.67 7.77 5.91
N GLU A 121 -12.71 8.57 6.12
CA GLU A 121 -13.97 8.10 6.74
C GLU A 121 -14.60 6.94 5.96
N LEU A 122 -14.38 6.90 4.64
CA LEU A 122 -14.87 5.82 3.77
C LEU A 122 -14.24 4.46 4.10
N GLY A 123 -13.00 4.46 4.61
CA GLY A 123 -12.26 3.27 5.01
C GLY A 123 -12.61 2.74 6.40
N GLN A 124 -13.41 3.47 7.18
CA GLN A 124 -13.74 3.07 8.55
C GLN A 124 -14.41 1.69 8.61
N GLY A 125 -13.84 0.82 9.46
CA GLY A 125 -14.33 -0.54 9.67
C GLY A 125 -13.84 -1.56 8.63
N ILE A 126 -12.91 -1.19 7.75
CA ILE A 126 -12.17 -2.11 6.88
C ILE A 126 -10.94 -2.61 7.63
N ALA A 127 -10.75 -3.92 7.65
CA ALA A 127 -9.53 -4.56 8.13
C ALA A 127 -8.58 -4.75 6.95
N LEU A 128 -7.47 -4.02 6.93
CA LEU A 128 -6.47 -4.17 5.88
C LEU A 128 -5.77 -5.54 6.00
N PRO A 129 -5.57 -6.27 4.90
CA PRO A 129 -4.74 -7.46 4.90
C PRO A 129 -3.33 -7.15 5.38
N PRO A 130 -2.63 -8.10 6.00
CA PRO A 130 -1.25 -7.88 6.40
C PRO A 130 -0.34 -7.75 5.16
N LEU A 131 0.57 -6.77 5.18
CA LEU A 131 1.49 -6.51 4.06
C LEU A 131 2.42 -7.70 3.74
N TYR A 132 2.68 -8.60 4.69
CA TYR A 132 3.46 -9.82 4.45
C TYR A 132 2.73 -10.85 3.56
N GLU A 133 1.41 -10.72 3.37
CA GLU A 133 0.65 -11.52 2.39
C GLU A 133 0.53 -10.79 1.04
N ILE A 134 0.43 -9.45 1.06
CA ILE A 134 0.30 -8.64 -0.16
C ILE A 134 1.64 -8.49 -0.89
N THR A 135 2.72 -8.23 -0.15
CA THR A 135 4.09 -8.07 -0.68
C THR A 135 5.08 -8.99 0.04
N PRO A 136 4.99 -10.33 -0.14
CA PRO A 136 5.77 -11.28 0.66
C PRO A 136 7.30 -11.10 0.56
N HIS A 137 7.79 -10.57 -0.56
CA HIS A 137 9.21 -10.28 -0.80
C HIS A 137 9.82 -9.33 0.23
N MET A 138 9.03 -8.45 0.85
CA MET A 138 9.51 -7.50 1.86
C MET A 138 9.70 -8.13 3.24
N PHE A 139 9.14 -9.32 3.48
CA PHE A 139 9.11 -9.99 4.78
C PHE A 139 9.69 -11.41 4.75
N THR A 140 10.10 -11.88 3.58
CA THR A 140 10.55 -13.26 3.36
C THR A 140 11.93 -13.26 2.71
N ASN A 141 12.85 -14.06 3.25
CA ASN A 141 14.20 -14.16 2.70
C ASN A 141 14.20 -14.79 1.28
N SER A 142 15.25 -14.50 0.49
CA SER A 142 15.33 -14.94 -0.91
C SER A 142 15.31 -16.47 -1.07
N GLU A 143 15.88 -17.22 -0.11
CA GLU A 143 15.88 -18.69 -0.15
C GLU A 143 14.45 -19.24 -0.19
N ILE A 144 13.58 -18.71 0.67
CA ILE A 144 12.19 -19.14 0.76
C ILE A 144 11.37 -18.64 -0.44
N ILE A 145 11.64 -17.43 -0.94
CA ILE A 145 11.02 -16.94 -2.19
C ILE A 145 11.39 -17.85 -3.38
N HIS A 146 12.66 -18.25 -3.53
CA HIS A 146 13.06 -19.18 -4.61
C HIS A 146 12.39 -20.56 -4.48
N LYS A 147 12.19 -21.05 -3.25
CA LYS A 147 11.41 -22.27 -3.01
C LYS A 147 9.95 -22.10 -3.41
N ALA A 148 9.34 -20.95 -3.10
CA ALA A 148 7.98 -20.63 -3.53
C ALA A 148 7.86 -20.57 -5.06
N TYR A 149 8.84 -19.96 -5.76
CA TYR A 149 8.90 -19.99 -7.23
C TYR A 149 9.00 -21.40 -7.78
N THR A 150 9.83 -22.25 -7.16
CA THR A 150 9.96 -23.66 -7.55
C THR A 150 8.63 -24.40 -7.41
N ALA A 151 7.95 -24.24 -6.27
CA ALA A 151 6.62 -24.83 -6.04
C ALA A 151 5.58 -24.36 -7.06
N LYS A 152 5.62 -23.08 -7.47
CA LYS A 152 4.74 -22.55 -8.51
C LYS A 152 5.05 -23.16 -9.88
N MET A 153 6.33 -23.32 -10.23
CA MET A 153 6.79 -23.93 -11.49
C MET A 153 6.49 -25.42 -11.58
N THR A 154 6.50 -26.15 -10.47
CA THR A 154 6.18 -27.59 -10.41
C THR A 154 4.72 -27.88 -10.06
N GLN A 155 3.90 -26.83 -9.90
CA GLN A 155 2.50 -26.90 -9.47
C GLN A 155 2.29 -27.77 -8.23
N THR A 156 3.27 -27.78 -7.32
CA THR A 156 3.25 -28.60 -6.11
C THR A 156 3.16 -27.69 -4.89
N PRO A 157 2.03 -27.70 -4.15
CA PRO A 157 1.91 -26.94 -2.91
C PRO A 157 3.00 -27.34 -1.91
N GLY A 158 3.55 -26.35 -1.20
CA GLY A 158 4.62 -26.57 -0.23
C GLY A 158 4.47 -25.65 0.98
N ARG A 159 4.98 -26.13 2.12
CA ARG A 159 5.19 -25.33 3.32
C ARG A 159 6.69 -25.27 3.58
N PHE A 160 7.23 -24.06 3.65
CA PHE A 160 8.67 -23.84 3.81
C PHE A 160 8.96 -23.25 5.18
N GLU A 161 9.98 -23.80 5.84
CA GLU A 161 10.46 -23.28 7.12
C GLU A 161 11.49 -22.19 6.85
N MET A 162 11.17 -20.95 7.26
CA MET A 162 12.10 -19.82 7.20
C MET A 162 13.03 -19.83 8.42
N LYS A 163 14.32 -19.58 8.17
CA LYS A 163 15.32 -19.38 9.22
C LYS A 163 15.81 -17.94 9.19
N PHE A 164 16.10 -17.40 10.37
CA PHE A 164 16.64 -16.04 10.52
C PHE A 164 17.98 -15.88 9.80
N THR A 165 18.26 -14.66 9.35
CA THR A 165 19.46 -14.37 8.59
C THR A 165 20.74 -14.47 9.44
N GLY A 166 21.88 -14.45 8.76
CA GLY A 166 23.19 -14.49 9.39
C GLY A 166 23.68 -15.89 9.78
N THR A 167 24.76 -15.93 10.54
CA THR A 167 25.37 -17.18 11.03
C THR A 167 25.64 -17.07 12.53
N LYS A 168 25.81 -18.21 13.21
CA LYS A 168 26.10 -18.23 14.67
C LYS A 168 27.36 -17.47 15.06
N LYS A 169 28.25 -17.16 14.10
CA LYS A 169 29.44 -16.33 14.30
C LYS A 169 29.09 -14.85 14.45
N ASN A 170 28.04 -14.37 13.78
CA ASN A 170 27.52 -13.03 13.96
C ASN A 170 26.70 -13.00 15.26
N LYS A 171 27.15 -12.25 16.26
CA LYS A 171 26.44 -12.13 17.54
C LYS A 171 25.07 -11.47 17.37
N GLU A 172 24.88 -10.63 16.34
CA GLU A 172 23.61 -9.97 16.06
C GLU A 172 22.49 -10.96 15.70
N GLN A 173 22.85 -12.13 15.15
CA GLN A 173 21.87 -13.19 14.87
C GLN A 173 21.11 -13.63 16.13
N ARG A 174 21.70 -13.48 17.33
CA ARG A 174 21.06 -13.88 18.59
C ARG A 174 19.74 -13.15 18.83
N VAL A 175 19.61 -11.94 18.29
CA VAL A 175 18.42 -11.08 18.43
C VAL A 175 17.70 -10.86 17.10
N ALA A 176 18.06 -11.60 16.04
CA ALA A 176 17.41 -11.50 14.75
C ALA A 176 15.90 -11.79 14.83
N TYR A 177 15.47 -12.64 15.77
CA TYR A 177 14.06 -12.93 16.00
C TYR A 177 13.23 -11.69 16.39
N PHE A 178 13.86 -10.60 16.84
CA PHE A 178 13.17 -9.35 17.13
C PHE A 178 13.00 -8.54 15.84
N GLY A 179 14.11 -8.18 15.18
CA GLY A 179 14.09 -7.32 14.00
C GLY A 179 13.54 -7.98 12.72
N GLU A 180 13.60 -9.30 12.60
CA GLU A 180 13.05 -10.07 11.47
C GLU A 180 11.64 -10.62 11.77
N ASP A 181 11.05 -10.32 12.93
CA ASP A 181 9.68 -10.72 13.22
C ASP A 181 8.69 -9.98 12.31
N ILE A 182 7.82 -10.74 11.64
CA ILE A 182 6.84 -10.18 10.70
C ILE A 182 5.83 -9.27 11.42
N GLY A 183 5.47 -9.58 12.68
CA GLY A 183 4.53 -8.79 13.47
C GLY A 183 5.13 -7.45 13.88
N LEU A 184 6.40 -7.44 14.29
CA LEU A 184 7.13 -6.21 14.63
C LEU A 184 7.31 -5.32 13.39
N ASN A 185 7.64 -5.91 12.24
CA ASN A 185 7.75 -5.16 10.99
C ASN A 185 6.40 -4.57 10.56
N ILE A 186 5.29 -5.31 10.70
CA ILE A 186 3.93 -4.79 10.47
C ILE A 186 3.61 -3.66 11.45
N HIS A 187 3.89 -3.83 12.74
CA HIS A 187 3.69 -2.79 13.74
C HIS A 187 4.40 -1.49 13.34
N HIS A 188 5.67 -1.59 12.92
CA HIS A 188 6.47 -0.42 12.54
C HIS A 188 5.92 0.28 11.29
N VAL A 189 5.60 -0.47 10.21
CA VAL A 189 5.07 0.16 8.99
C VAL A 189 3.67 0.74 9.22
N THR A 190 2.80 0.06 9.97
CA THR A 190 1.47 0.59 10.31
C THR A 190 1.58 1.86 11.13
N TRP A 191 2.52 1.95 12.08
CA TRP A 191 2.75 3.19 12.84
C TRP A 191 3.11 4.37 11.92
N HIS A 192 3.95 4.14 10.91
CA HIS A 192 4.28 5.17 9.90
C HIS A 192 3.14 5.46 8.91
N MET A 193 2.19 4.55 8.75
CA MET A 193 0.96 4.78 7.98
C MET A 193 -0.09 5.54 8.80
N ASP A 194 -0.19 5.33 10.11
CA ASP A 194 -1.07 6.09 11.01
C ASP A 194 -0.55 7.51 11.26
N PHE A 195 0.78 7.67 11.33
CA PHE A 195 1.46 8.95 11.59
C PHE A 195 2.46 9.32 10.50
N PRO A 196 2.02 9.49 9.24
CA PRO A 196 2.95 9.75 8.15
C PRO A 196 3.69 11.07 8.34
N PHE A 197 4.98 11.05 8.02
CA PHE A 197 5.83 12.25 8.13
C PHE A 197 5.41 13.34 7.14
N TRP A 198 4.81 12.96 6.01
CA TRP A 198 4.33 13.85 4.94
C TRP A 198 2.91 14.37 5.17
N TRP A 199 2.23 13.96 6.27
CA TRP A 199 0.88 14.42 6.58
C TRP A 199 0.79 15.93 6.67
N LYS A 200 -0.26 16.49 6.06
CA LYS A 200 -0.64 17.89 6.16
C LYS A 200 -2.06 17.96 6.72
N ASP A 201 -2.31 18.88 7.65
CA ASP A 201 -3.64 19.05 8.24
C ASP A 201 -4.71 19.45 7.20
N SER A 202 -4.28 19.94 6.03
CA SER A 202 -5.15 20.20 4.88
C SER A 202 -5.87 18.96 4.34
N TYR A 203 -5.40 17.74 4.68
CA TYR A 203 -6.07 16.48 4.30
C TYR A 203 -7.32 16.17 5.15
N GLY A 204 -7.68 17.05 6.09
CA GLY A 204 -8.99 17.04 6.74
C GLY A 204 -8.94 17.08 8.28
N TYR A 205 -7.82 16.67 8.88
CA TYR A 205 -7.67 16.70 10.33
C TYR A 205 -6.22 16.74 10.80
N HIS A 206 -6.03 17.14 12.06
CA HIS A 206 -4.73 17.20 12.73
C HIS A 206 -4.41 15.89 13.46
N LEU A 207 -3.18 15.38 13.27
CA LEU A 207 -2.66 14.23 14.02
C LEU A 207 -2.06 14.69 15.35
N ASP A 208 -2.86 14.62 16.41
CA ASP A 208 -2.50 15.12 17.73
C ASP A 208 -1.23 14.43 18.28
N ARG A 209 -0.37 15.24 18.90
CA ARG A 209 0.90 14.83 19.54
C ARG A 209 1.81 13.95 18.66
N LYS A 210 1.68 14.00 17.33
CA LYS A 210 2.50 13.20 16.39
C LYS A 210 4.02 13.29 16.67
N GLY A 211 4.50 14.48 17.00
CA GLY A 211 5.92 14.71 17.34
C GLY A 211 6.38 14.11 18.68
N GLU A 212 5.47 13.91 19.64
CA GLU A 212 5.79 13.19 20.88
C GLU A 212 5.67 11.68 20.67
N LEU A 213 4.65 11.24 19.93
CA LEU A 213 4.42 9.83 19.64
C LEU A 213 5.55 9.21 18.82
N ILE A 214 6.19 9.96 17.90
CA ILE A 214 7.38 9.48 17.20
C ILE A 214 8.53 9.21 18.16
N PHE A 215 8.79 10.13 19.10
CA PHE A 215 9.81 9.93 20.13
C PHE A 215 9.48 8.70 20.97
N TRP A 216 8.24 8.61 21.47
CA TRP A 216 7.82 7.53 22.35
C TRP A 216 7.88 6.15 21.68
N ALA A 217 7.32 6.00 20.47
CA ALA A 217 7.29 4.74 19.76
C ALA A 217 8.70 4.21 19.47
N HIS A 218 9.60 5.07 18.96
CA HIS A 218 10.97 4.66 18.65
C HIS A 218 11.81 4.45 19.92
N HIS A 219 11.56 5.22 20.99
CA HIS A 219 12.19 5.00 22.28
C HIS A 219 11.81 3.63 22.86
N GLN A 220 10.52 3.27 22.88
CA GLN A 220 10.06 1.97 23.38
C GLN A 220 10.57 0.78 22.56
N LEU A 221 10.84 0.96 21.27
CA LEU A 221 11.47 -0.09 20.45
C LEU A 221 12.97 -0.27 20.74
N THR A 222 13.61 0.72 21.36
CA THR A 222 15.06 0.73 21.61
C THR A 222 15.43 0.27 23.03
N VAL A 223 14.57 0.51 24.01
CA VAL A 223 14.86 0.34 25.44
C VAL A 223 14.40 -1.01 25.99
#